data_AF-A0A447TAL0-F1
#
_entry.id   AF-A0A447TAL0-F1
#
_cell.length_a   1.000
_cell.length_b   1.000
_cell.length_c   1.000
_cell.angle_alpha   90.00
_cell.angle_beta   90.00
_cell.angle_gamma   90.00
#
_symmetry.space_group_name_H-M   'P 1'
#
loop_
_entity.id
_entity.type
_entity.pdbx_description
1 polymer ?
#
loop_
_entity_poly.entity_id
_entity_poly.type
_entity_poly.pdbx_seq_one_letter_code
_entity_poly.pdbx_strand_id
1 'polypeptide(L)'
;MFFCLLLLAALTSSVSLLEVVASFAIDELRLSRRAAAILMAAGTFLLGIPASLSLGVWGDYQLFGMNFFDLLDFVTSKLLMPAGELLLALFVGWKAWPVVRAELSSGRSPRAMQCMRGFCMALAPLLIGCIMVASFR
;
A
#
# COMPACT_ATOMS: atom_id res chain seq x y z
N MET A 1 3.25 -19.95 22.62
CA MET A 1 2.50 -20.26 21.38
C MET A 1 1.92 -19.00 20.74
N PHE A 2 1.08 -18.18 21.41
CA PHE A 2 0.48 -16.97 20.83
C PHE A 2 1.49 -16.02 20.15
N PHE A 3 2.53 -15.56 20.89
CA PHE A 3 3.54 -14.66 20.32
C PHE A 3 4.36 -15.27 19.18
N CYS A 4 4.56 -16.59 19.16
CA CYS A 4 5.24 -17.27 18.05
C CYS A 4 4.41 -17.20 16.77
N LEU A 5 3.10 -17.44 16.86
CA LEU A 5 2.18 -17.34 15.73
C LEU A 5 2.03 -15.89 15.27
N LEU A 6 1.93 -14.94 16.21
CA LEU A 6 1.87 -13.51 15.91
C LEU A 6 3.15 -13.03 15.22
N LEU A 7 4.33 -13.45 15.69
CA LEU A 7 5.61 -13.16 15.05
C LEU A 7 5.65 -13.71 13.62
N LEU A 8 5.21 -14.95 13.41
CA LEU A 8 5.21 -15.57 12.09
C LEU A 8 4.29 -14.82 11.12
N ALA A 9 3.11 -14.41 11.57
CA ALA A 9 2.16 -13.62 10.78
C ALA A 9 2.68 -12.20 10.46
N ALA A 10 3.33 -11.55 11.42
CA ALA A 10 3.97 -10.25 11.20
C ALA A 10 5.15 -10.36 10.23
N LEU A 11 5.95 -11.43 10.33
CA LEU A 11 7.10 -11.67 9.45
C LEU A 11 6.68 -11.86 8.00
N THR A 12 5.66 -12.68 7.71
CA THR A 12 5.19 -12.90 6.34
C THR A 12 4.60 -11.63 5.72
N SER A 13 3.87 -10.83 6.51
CA SER A 13 3.34 -9.54 6.07
C SER A 13 4.47 -8.55 5.76
N SER A 14 5.50 -8.51 6.60
CA SER A 14 6.67 -7.64 6.42
C SER A 14 7.46 -8.02 5.17
N VAL A 15 7.63 -9.33 4.91
CA VAL A 15 8.28 -9.81 3.68
C VAL A 15 7.51 -9.41 2.43
N SER A 16 6.17 -9.51 2.44
CA SER A 16 5.34 -9.10 1.30
C SER A 16 5.48 -7.60 1.00
N LEU A 17 5.58 -6.75 2.02
CA LEU A 17 5.76 -5.30 1.84
C LEU A 17 7.17 -4.97 1.34
N LEU A 18 8.20 -5.63 1.86
CA LEU A 18 9.58 -5.43 1.42
C LEU A 18 9.80 -5.85 -0.04
N GLU A 19 9.15 -6.91 -0.49
CA GLU A 19 9.27 -7.37 -1.88
C GLU A 19 8.74 -6.33 -2.87
N VAL A 20 7.64 -5.62 -2.56
CA VAL A 20 7.09 -4.58 -3.45
C VAL A 20 8.10 -3.46 -3.70
N VAL A 21 8.73 -2.93 -2.65
CA VAL A 21 9.74 -1.87 -2.79
C VAL A 21 11.05 -2.39 -3.39
N ALA A 22 11.42 -3.65 -3.11
CA ALA A 22 12.59 -4.26 -3.72
C ALA A 22 12.40 -4.51 -5.22
N SER A 23 11.23 -4.97 -5.66
CA SER A 23 10.90 -5.11 -7.09
C SER A 23 10.96 -3.77 -7.81
N PHE A 24 10.40 -2.71 -7.20
CA PHE A 24 10.54 -1.36 -7.75
C PHE A 24 12.00 -0.94 -7.91
N ALA A 25 12.86 -1.20 -6.91
CA ALA A 25 14.29 -0.89 -7.01
C ALA A 25 15.04 -1.76 -8.04
N ILE A 26 14.59 -2.99 -8.30
CA ILE A 26 15.18 -3.84 -9.35
C ILE A 26 14.80 -3.32 -10.73
N ASP A 27 13.53 -2.99 -10.94
CA ASP A 27 13.02 -2.61 -12.27
C ASP A 27 13.43 -1.17 -12.63
N GLU A 28 13.31 -0.23 -11.70
CA GLU A 28 13.57 1.19 -11.95
C GLU A 28 15.05 1.56 -11.72
N LEU A 29 15.66 1.07 -10.63
CA LEU A 29 17.06 1.39 -10.28
C LEU A 29 18.07 0.35 -10.83
N ARG A 30 17.60 -0.69 -11.52
CA ARG A 30 18.43 -1.77 -12.12
C ARG A 30 19.39 -2.44 -11.16
N LEU A 31 19.02 -2.51 -9.88
CA LEU A 31 19.84 -3.14 -8.85
C LEU A 31 19.75 -4.67 -8.92
N SER A 32 20.82 -5.36 -8.48
CA SER A 32 20.75 -6.81 -8.28
C SER A 32 19.79 -7.15 -7.13
N ARG A 33 19.09 -8.28 -7.20
CA ARG A 33 18.07 -8.68 -6.22
C ARG A 33 18.53 -8.60 -4.76
N ARG A 34 19.77 -9.06 -4.50
CA ARG A 34 20.36 -9.00 -3.15
C ARG A 34 20.63 -7.58 -2.69
N ALA A 35 21.16 -6.74 -3.57
CA ALA A 35 21.43 -5.34 -3.27
C ALA A 35 20.14 -4.55 -3.01
N ALA A 36 19.11 -4.74 -3.84
CA ALA A 36 17.80 -4.12 -3.68
C ALA A 36 17.16 -4.48 -2.33
N ALA A 37 17.13 -5.77 -1.98
CA ALA A 37 16.54 -6.23 -0.72
C ALA A 37 17.27 -5.65 0.51
N ILE A 38 18.61 -5.69 0.53
CA ILE A 38 19.41 -5.17 1.66
C ILE A 38 19.25 -3.66 1.77
N LEU A 39 19.30 -2.93 0.65
CA LEU A 39 19.19 -1.48 0.64
C LEU A 39 17.82 -1.02 1.11
N MET A 40 16.74 -1.63 0.61
CA MET A 40 15.38 -1.31 1.03
C MET A 40 15.17 -1.65 2.50
N ALA A 41 15.63 -2.83 2.95
CA ALA A 41 15.52 -3.24 4.35
C ALA A 41 16.25 -2.28 5.29
N ALA A 42 17.50 -1.91 4.96
CA ALA A 42 18.28 -0.94 5.71
C ALA A 42 17.60 0.45 5.72
N GLY A 43 17.06 0.89 4.58
CA GLY A 43 16.31 2.14 4.48
C GLY A 43 15.08 2.17 5.38
N THR A 44 14.25 1.12 5.33
CA THR A 44 13.08 1.00 6.21
C THR A 44 13.47 0.86 7.68
N PHE A 45 14.56 0.18 8.00
CA PHE A 45 15.05 0.07 9.37
C PHE A 45 15.49 1.44 9.91
N LEU A 46 16.25 2.20 9.13
CA LEU A 46 16.68 3.55 9.49
C LEU A 46 15.50 4.51 9.67
N LEU A 47 14.46 4.41 8.84
CA LEU A 47 13.21 5.18 9.02
C LEU A 47 12.40 4.73 10.25
N GLY A 48 12.50 3.45 10.62
CA GLY A 48 11.84 2.89 11.80
C GLY A 48 12.43 3.38 13.13
N ILE A 49 13.71 3.77 13.17
CA ILE A 49 14.37 4.28 14.38
C ILE A 49 13.70 5.57 14.91
N PRO A 50 13.59 6.67 14.14
CA PRO A 50 12.93 7.88 14.61
C PRO A 50 11.44 7.67 14.85
N ALA A 51 10.80 6.80 14.08
CA ALA A 51 9.39 6.41 14.29
C ALA A 51 9.19 5.77 15.67
N SER A 52 10.02 4.77 16.03
CA SER A 52 10.00 4.12 17.34
C SER A 52 10.35 5.10 18.46
N LEU A 53 11.35 5.96 18.27
CA LEU A 53 11.78 6.93 19.27
C LEU A 53 10.69 7.97 19.58
N SER A 54 9.87 8.34 18.58
CA SER A 54 8.75 9.27 18.72
C SER A 54 7.59 8.75 19.57
N LEU A 55 7.56 7.44 19.85
CA LEU A 55 6.62 6.82 20.79
C LEU A 55 7.14 6.84 22.25
N GLY A 56 8.38 7.30 22.45
CA GLY A 56 9.02 7.39 23.77
C GLY A 56 9.65 8.76 23.99
N VAL A 57 10.99 8.83 23.99
CA VAL A 57 11.77 10.02 24.37
C VAL A 57 11.56 11.20 23.42
N TRP A 58 11.23 10.95 22.15
CA TRP A 58 10.94 11.99 21.16
C TRP A 58 9.44 12.35 21.07
N GLY A 59 8.61 11.88 22.00
CA GLY A 59 7.17 12.16 21.99
C GLY A 59 6.82 13.64 22.11
N ASP A 60 7.68 14.45 22.75
CA ASP A 60 7.47 15.89 22.91
C ASP A 60 7.80 16.69 21.63
N TYR A 61 8.53 16.10 20.68
CA TYR A 61 8.86 16.73 19.40
C TYR A 61 7.71 16.53 18.41
N GLN A 62 6.72 17.41 18.51
CA GLN A 62 5.54 17.38 17.66
C GLN A 62 5.70 18.32 16.45
N LEU A 63 5.49 17.79 15.25
CA LEU A 63 5.30 18.57 14.03
C LEU A 63 3.81 18.61 13.71
N PHE A 64 3.23 19.81 13.55
CA PHE A 64 1.77 19.96 13.31
C PHE A 64 0.86 19.35 14.40
N GLY A 65 1.36 19.21 15.64
CA GLY A 65 0.64 18.56 16.74
C GLY A 65 0.63 17.03 16.66
N MET A 66 1.44 16.45 15.77
CA MET A 66 1.59 15.02 15.57
C MET A 66 3.05 14.61 15.80
N ASN A 67 3.26 13.44 16.40
CA ASN A 67 4.59 12.88 16.59
C ASN A 67 5.12 12.39 15.23
N PHE A 68 6.42 12.12 15.11
CA PHE A 68 6.99 11.68 13.83
C PHE A 68 6.33 10.40 13.27
N PHE A 69 6.03 9.42 14.13
CA PHE A 69 5.27 8.22 13.74
C PHE A 69 3.85 8.57 13.23
N ASP A 70 3.13 9.42 13.96
CA ASP A 70 1.75 9.80 13.60
C ASP A 70 1.69 10.57 12.29
N LEU A 71 2.71 11.39 12.00
CA LEU A 71 2.81 12.10 10.72
C LEU A 71 3.02 11.12 9.57
N LEU A 72 3.92 10.14 9.73
CA LEU A 72 4.14 9.10 8.72
C LEU A 72 2.90 8.24 8.50
N ASP A 73 2.20 7.86 9.58
CA ASP A 73 0.94 7.12 9.50
C ASP A 73 -0.16 7.97 8.83
N PHE A 74 -0.30 9.25 9.18
CA PHE A 74 -1.27 10.14 8.54
C PHE A 74 -1.03 10.25 7.03
N VAL A 75 0.21 10.52 6.63
CA VAL A 75 0.58 10.65 5.22
C VAL A 75 0.35 9.33 4.47
N THR A 76 0.74 8.20 5.06
CA THR A 76 0.63 6.91 4.38
C THR A 76 -0.81 6.41 4.34
N SER A 77 -1.45 6.34 5.52
CA SER A 77 -2.74 5.67 5.72
C SER A 77 -3.93 6.51 5.32
N LYS A 78 -3.88 7.83 5.50
CA LYS A 78 -5.00 8.71 5.13
C LYS A 78 -4.88 9.33 3.75
N LEU A 79 -3.67 9.48 3.23
CA LEU A 79 -3.45 10.16 1.94
C LEU A 79 -2.95 9.21 0.85
N LEU A 80 -1.78 8.59 1.02
CA LEU A 80 -1.15 7.79 -0.05
C LEU A 80 -1.93 6.53 -0.40
N MET A 81 -2.39 5.76 0.59
CA MET A 81 -3.16 4.52 0.35
C MET A 81 -4.48 4.82 -0.41
N PRO A 82 -5.38 5.69 0.09
CA PRO A 82 -6.62 6.00 -0.64
C PRO A 82 -6.38 6.63 -2.01
N ALA A 83 -5.39 7.53 -2.13
CA ALA A 83 -5.07 8.16 -3.42
C ALA A 83 -4.54 7.14 -4.44
N GLY A 84 -3.65 6.25 -4.01
CA GLY A 84 -3.10 5.18 -4.85
C GLY A 84 -4.18 4.19 -5.29
N GLU A 85 -5.06 3.78 -4.38
CA GLU A 85 -6.20 2.91 -4.66
C GLU A 85 -7.21 3.55 -5.61
N LEU A 86 -7.50 4.84 -5.44
CA LEU A 86 -8.40 5.59 -6.32
C LEU A 86 -7.85 5.66 -7.75
N LEU A 87 -6.58 6.03 -7.89
CA LEU A 87 -5.91 6.10 -9.19
C LEU A 87 -5.85 4.72 -9.86
N LEU A 88 -5.56 3.67 -9.09
CA LEU A 88 -5.55 2.30 -9.58
C LEU A 88 -6.94 1.86 -10.06
N ALA A 89 -8.00 2.12 -9.26
CA ALA A 89 -9.37 1.77 -9.62
C ALA A 89 -9.82 2.47 -10.90
N LEU A 90 -9.54 3.78 -11.04
CA LEU A 90 -9.85 4.55 -12.24
C LEU A 90 -9.06 4.03 -13.46
N PHE A 91 -7.77 3.76 -13.29
CA PHE A 91 -6.92 3.24 -14.38
C PHE A 91 -7.38 1.86 -14.86
N VAL A 92 -7.69 0.96 -13.94
CA VAL A 92 -8.18 -0.39 -14.23
C VAL A 92 -9.58 -0.36 -14.85
N GLY A 93 -10.50 0.43 -14.30
CA GLY A 93 -11.88 0.51 -14.76
C GLY A 93 -12.04 1.14 -16.16
N TRP A 94 -11.20 2.13 -16.50
CA TRP A 94 -11.28 2.83 -17.78
C TRP A 94 -10.28 2.34 -18.82
N LYS A 95 -8.99 2.38 -18.53
CA LYS A 95 -7.93 2.23 -19.54
C LYS A 95 -7.42 0.80 -19.66
N ALA A 96 -7.21 0.10 -18.55
CA ALA A 96 -6.66 -1.25 -18.54
C ALA A 96 -7.72 -2.36 -18.60
N TRP A 97 -9.02 -2.02 -18.57
CA TRP A 97 -10.13 -2.97 -18.69
C TRP A 97 -10.01 -3.97 -19.86
N PRO A 98 -9.63 -3.58 -21.10
CA PRO A 98 -9.51 -4.54 -22.20
C PRO A 98 -8.46 -5.62 -21.92
N VAL A 99 -7.34 -5.26 -21.29
CA VAL A 99 -6.27 -6.20 -20.90
C VAL A 99 -6.77 -7.14 -19.81
N VAL A 100 -7.40 -6.59 -18.77
CA VAL A 100 -7.98 -7.37 -17.67
C VAL A 100 -9.04 -8.36 -18.17
N ARG A 101 -9.88 -7.92 -19.13
CA ARG A 101 -10.87 -8.78 -19.77
C ARG A 101 -10.22 -9.91 -20.56
N ALA A 102 -9.14 -9.64 -21.28
CA ALA A 102 -8.43 -10.65 -22.06
C ALA A 102 -7.86 -11.74 -21.16
N GLU A 103 -7.16 -11.38 -20.08
CA GLU A 103 -6.57 -12.32 -19.12
C GLU A 103 -7.61 -13.15 -18.36
N LEU A 104 -8.78 -12.57 -18.05
CA LEU A 104 -9.84 -13.24 -17.30
C LEU A 104 -10.89 -13.93 -18.18
N SER A 105 -10.79 -13.82 -19.50
CA SER A 105 -11.75 -14.40 -20.44
C SER A 105 -11.67 -15.94 -20.55
N SER A 106 -10.59 -16.53 -20.03
CA SER A 106 -10.35 -17.97 -19.93
C SER A 106 -11.26 -18.63 -18.88
N GLY A 107 -12.57 -18.74 -19.19
CA GLY A 107 -13.51 -19.58 -18.44
C GLY A 107 -14.51 -18.85 -17.53
N ARG A 108 -14.60 -17.51 -17.57
CA ARG A 108 -15.57 -16.74 -16.76
C ARG A 108 -16.83 -16.35 -17.55
N SER A 109 -17.99 -16.34 -16.89
CA SER A 109 -19.25 -15.93 -17.53
C SER A 109 -19.28 -14.43 -17.89
N PRO A 110 -19.96 -14.04 -19.00
CA PRO A 110 -20.03 -12.64 -19.44
C PRO A 110 -20.65 -11.70 -18.39
N ARG A 111 -21.59 -12.20 -17.58
CA ARG A 111 -22.25 -11.44 -16.52
C ARG A 111 -21.30 -11.10 -15.37
N ALA A 112 -20.49 -12.07 -14.93
CA ALA A 112 -19.49 -11.83 -13.89
C ALA A 112 -18.48 -10.74 -14.31
N MET A 113 -18.10 -10.74 -15.59
CA MET A 113 -17.19 -9.74 -16.14
C MET A 113 -17.80 -8.34 -16.19
N GLN A 114 -19.09 -8.22 -16.54
CA GLN A 114 -19.81 -6.94 -16.53
C GLN A 114 -19.99 -6.39 -15.11
N CYS A 115 -20.34 -7.24 -14.14
CA CYS A 115 -20.44 -6.84 -12.74
C CYS A 115 -19.08 -6.36 -12.20
N MET A 116 -18.00 -7.07 -12.51
CA MET A 116 -16.65 -6.69 -12.10
C MET A 116 -16.23 -5.34 -12.71
N ARG A 117 -16.62 -5.06 -13.97
CA ARG A 117 -16.39 -3.75 -14.58
C ARG A 117 -17.12 -2.64 -13.84
N GLY A 118 -18.41 -2.82 -13.57
CA GLY A 118 -19.22 -1.84 -12.86
C GLY A 118 -18.68 -1.57 -11.46
N PHE A 119 -18.21 -2.62 -10.78
CA PHE A 119 -17.53 -2.51 -9.50
C PHE A 119 -16.25 -1.67 -9.60
N CYS A 120 -15.32 -2.01 -10.49
CA CYS A 120 -14.05 -1.29 -10.64
C CYS A 120 -14.22 0.15 -11.15
N MET A 121 -15.22 0.41 -12.01
CA MET A 121 -15.41 1.73 -12.63
C MET A 121 -16.24 2.68 -11.79
N ALA A 122 -17.23 2.19 -11.05
CA ALA A 122 -18.19 3.05 -10.34
C ALA A 122 -18.16 2.83 -8.83
N LEU A 123 -18.23 1.59 -8.34
CA LEU A 123 -18.38 1.35 -6.91
C LEU A 123 -17.07 1.61 -6.14
N ALA A 124 -15.96 1.05 -6.62
CA ALA A 124 -14.64 1.20 -5.99
C ALA A 124 -14.18 2.67 -5.88
N PRO A 125 -14.14 3.48 -6.96
CA PRO A 125 -13.68 4.87 -6.84
C PRO A 125 -14.63 5.75 -6.02
N LEU A 126 -15.94 5.45 -6.04
CA LEU A 126 -16.92 6.19 -5.25
C LEU A 126 -16.77 5.90 -3.75
N LEU A 127 -16.59 4.62 -3.37
CA LEU A 127 -16.33 4.24 -1.98
C LEU A 127 -15.00 4.82 -1.47
N ILE A 128 -13.93 4.69 -2.25
CA ILE A 128 -12.62 5.24 -1.87
C ILE A 128 -12.69 6.77 -1.77
N GLY A 129 -13.36 7.45 -2.71
CA GLY A 129 -13.58 8.89 -2.65
C GLY A 129 -14.37 9.31 -1.40
N CYS A 130 -15.43 8.58 -1.04
CA CYS A 130 -16.17 8.82 0.19
C CYS A 130 -15.32 8.62 1.45
N ILE A 131 -14.51 7.56 1.51
CA ILE A 131 -13.58 7.31 2.63
C ILE A 131 -12.56 8.43 2.73
N MET A 132 -12.01 8.89 1.60
CA MET A 132 -11.03 9.96 1.58
C MET A 132 -11.64 11.26 2.12
N VAL A 133 -12.85 11.64 1.69
CA VAL A 133 -13.57 12.81 2.24
C VAL A 133 -13.90 12.65 3.72
N ALA A 134 -14.28 11.46 4.15
CA ALA A 134 -14.56 11.18 5.57
C ALA A 134 -13.28 11.20 6.43
N SER A 135 -12.13 10.80 5.88
CA SER A 135 -10.85 10.74 6.59
C SER A 135 -10.29 12.12 6.95
N PHE A 136 -10.67 13.15 6.20
CA PHE A 136 -10.35 14.56 6.43
C PHE A 136 -11.31 15.29 7.38
N ARG A 137 -12.39 14.63 7.80
CA ARG A 137 -13.41 15.18 8.68
C ARG A 137 -13.23 14.69 10.12
#